data_AF-A0A4D4LHF8-F1
#
_entry.id   AF-A0A4D4LHF8-F1
#
_cell.length_a   1.000
_cell.length_b   1.000
_cell.length_c   1.000
_cell.angle_alpha   90.00
_cell.angle_beta   90.00
_cell.angle_gamma   90.00
#
_symmetry.space_group_name_H-M   'P 1'
#
loop_
_entity.id
_entity.type
_entity.pdbx_description
1 polymer ?
#
loop_
_entity_poly.entity_id
_entity_poly.type
_entity_poly.pdbx_seq_one_letter_code
_entity_poly.pdbx_strand_id
1 'polypeptide(L)'
;MLPIHWGTFNLAPHPWEEPAEGTVRAAKEAGATVAVPRPGQPFEPEHGLPLEPWWRAIAARPVTELPAAAEGAAEPAVPAGPSGAGASGATGKRPGATGGADPAMPIPQS
;
A
#
# COMPACT_ATOMS: atom_id res chain seq x y z
N MET A 1 11.33 -20.16 -11.04
CA MET A 1 10.28 -19.11 -10.96
C MET A 1 10.87 -17.86 -10.33
N LEU A 2 10.41 -16.68 -10.75
CA LEU A 2 10.83 -15.39 -10.22
C LEU A 2 9.57 -14.51 -10.07
N PRO A 3 9.14 -14.17 -8.84
CA PRO A 3 8.02 -13.25 -8.66
C PRO A 3 8.40 -11.86 -9.16
N ILE A 4 7.54 -11.29 -10.00
CA ILE A 4 7.66 -9.94 -10.54
C ILE A 4 6.42 -9.13 -10.15
N HIS A 5 6.49 -7.80 -10.29
CA HIS A 5 5.40 -6.86 -9.93
C HIS A 5 5.02 -6.81 -8.44
N TRP A 6 5.94 -7.21 -7.56
CA TRP A 6 5.78 -7.15 -6.10
C TRP A 6 6.97 -6.41 -5.45
N GLY A 7 6.79 -5.92 -4.22
CA GLY A 7 7.89 -5.42 -3.37
C GLY A 7 8.33 -3.96 -3.62
N THR A 8 7.71 -3.26 -4.58
CA THR A 8 8.02 -1.84 -4.87
C THR A 8 6.83 -0.90 -4.68
N PHE A 9 5.62 -1.31 -5.06
CA PHE A 9 4.40 -0.50 -4.94
C PHE A 9 3.31 -1.29 -4.22
N ASN A 10 2.52 -0.59 -3.40
CA ASN A 10 1.35 -1.18 -2.78
C ASN A 10 0.11 -0.92 -3.65
N LEU A 11 -0.34 -1.95 -4.38
CA LEU A 11 -1.43 -1.86 -5.36
C LEU A 11 -2.69 -2.62 -4.91
N ALA A 12 -2.68 -3.23 -3.73
CA ALA A 12 -3.77 -4.09 -3.26
C ALA A 12 -3.99 -3.91 -1.74
N PRO A 13 -5.20 -4.20 -1.23
CA PRO A 13 -5.54 -3.95 0.18
C PRO A 13 -4.94 -4.96 1.17
N HIS A 14 -4.27 -6.02 0.71
CA HIS A 14 -3.64 -7.01 1.57
C HIS A 14 -2.25 -6.52 2.07
N PRO A 15 -1.68 -7.14 3.13
CA PRO A 15 -0.30 -6.87 3.52
C PRO A 15 0.65 -7.06 2.33
N TRP A 16 1.59 -6.14 2.16
CA TRP A 16 2.41 -6.08 0.95
C TRP A 16 3.35 -7.29 0.83
N GLU A 17 3.68 -7.93 1.95
CA GLU A 17 4.53 -9.12 2.05
C GLU A 17 3.80 -10.43 1.71
N GLU A 18 2.47 -10.45 1.80
CA GLU A 18 1.65 -11.65 1.63
C GLU A 18 1.87 -12.38 0.28
N PRO A 19 1.98 -11.68 -0.88
CA PRO A 19 2.22 -12.35 -2.16
C PRO A 19 3.54 -13.12 -2.23
N ALA A 20 4.60 -12.62 -1.60
CA ALA A 20 5.89 -13.30 -1.57
C ALA A 20 5.82 -14.57 -0.69
N GLU A 21 5.17 -14.49 0.46
CA GLU A 21 4.90 -15.65 1.32
C GLU A 21 4.10 -16.73 0.58
N GLY A 22 3.01 -16.31 -0.08
CA GLY A 22 2.17 -17.20 -0.89
C GLY A 22 2.95 -17.87 -2.02
N THR A 23 3.80 -17.11 -2.72
CA THR A 23 4.63 -17.61 -3.83
C THR A 23 5.64 -18.65 -3.35
N VAL A 24 6.37 -18.36 -2.25
CA VAL A 24 7.36 -19.29 -1.71
C VAL A 24 6.70 -20.59 -1.23
N ARG A 25 5.55 -20.48 -0.54
CA ARG A 25 4.76 -21.65 -0.14
C ARG A 25 4.32 -22.48 -1.35
N ALA A 26 3.71 -21.84 -2.35
CA ALA A 26 3.24 -22.53 -3.55
C ALA A 26 4.38 -23.19 -4.34
N ALA A 27 5.53 -22.53 -4.44
CA ALA A 27 6.72 -23.09 -5.09
C ALA A 27 7.21 -24.35 -4.35
N LYS A 28 7.24 -24.31 -3.01
CA LYS A 28 7.60 -25.46 -2.20
C LYS A 28 6.63 -26.63 -2.40
N GLU A 29 5.33 -26.37 -2.39
CA GLU A 29 4.28 -27.38 -2.61
C GLU A 29 4.35 -28.00 -4.01
N ALA A 30 4.68 -27.19 -5.02
CA ALA A 30 4.84 -27.64 -6.40
C ALA A 30 6.20 -28.28 -6.72
N GLY A 31 7.15 -28.29 -5.77
CA GLY A 31 8.53 -28.72 -6.03
C GLY A 31 9.29 -27.83 -7.02
N ALA A 32 8.84 -26.58 -7.21
CA ALA A 32 9.42 -25.63 -8.14
C ALA A 32 10.57 -24.85 -7.48
N THR A 33 11.63 -24.60 -8.25
CA THR A 33 12.70 -23.69 -7.83
C THR A 33 12.24 -22.24 -7.93
N VAL A 34 12.52 -21.44 -6.91
CA VAL A 34 12.15 -20.02 -6.86
C VAL A 34 13.35 -19.17 -6.44
N ALA A 35 13.51 -18.03 -7.11
CA ALA A 35 14.45 -16.98 -6.73
C ALA A 35 13.65 -15.78 -6.22
N VAL A 36 14.11 -15.16 -5.13
CA VAL A 36 13.55 -13.94 -4.52
C VAL A 36 14.68 -12.95 -4.21
N PRO A 37 15.37 -12.41 -5.24
CA PRO A 37 16.40 -11.40 -5.03
C PRO A 37 15.81 -10.15 -4.36
N ARG A 38 16.65 -9.43 -3.62
CA ARG A 38 16.29 -8.08 -3.16
C ARG A 38 16.14 -7.14 -4.36
N PRO A 39 15.32 -6.08 -4.29
CA PRO A 39 15.23 -5.09 -5.35
C PRO A 39 16.62 -4.52 -5.67
N GLY A 40 17.01 -4.59 -6.95
CA GLY A 40 18.33 -4.17 -7.42
C GLY A 40 19.47 -5.16 -7.21
N GLN A 41 19.23 -6.33 -6.59
CA GLN A 41 20.25 -7.38 -6.44
C GLN A 41 20.42 -8.17 -7.76
N PRO A 42 21.58 -8.11 -8.42
CA PRO A 42 21.88 -9.00 -9.54
C PRO A 42 22.09 -10.43 -9.04
N PHE A 43 21.73 -11.41 -9.86
CA PHE A 43 22.07 -12.82 -9.63
C PHE A 43 22.15 -13.56 -10.97
N GLU A 44 22.95 -14.63 -11.00
CA GLU A 44 23.06 -15.53 -12.14
C GLU A 44 22.47 -16.89 -11.78
N PRO A 45 21.46 -17.39 -12.52
CA PRO A 45 20.80 -18.66 -12.19
C PRO A 45 21.75 -19.86 -12.08
N GLU A 46 22.81 -19.88 -12.87
CA GLU A 46 23.83 -20.95 -12.87
C GLU A 46 24.63 -21.00 -11.56
N HIS A 47 24.74 -19.88 -10.85
CA HIS A 47 25.47 -19.76 -9.60
C HIS A 47 24.57 -19.88 -8.36
N GLY A 48 23.29 -20.19 -8.56
CA GLY A 48 22.30 -20.40 -7.51
C GLY A 48 21.19 -19.35 -7.50
N LEU A 49 20.10 -19.69 -6.79
CA LEU A 49 18.92 -18.85 -6.69
C LEU A 49 18.82 -18.25 -5.29
N PRO A 50 18.83 -16.91 -5.13
CA PRO A 50 18.65 -16.29 -3.83
C PRO A 50 17.25 -16.63 -3.29
N LEU A 51 17.17 -17.17 -2.08
CA LEU A 51 15.89 -17.56 -1.43
C LEU A 51 15.69 -16.91 -0.05
N GLU A 52 16.48 -15.89 0.27
CA GLU A 52 16.39 -15.19 1.55
C GLU A 52 15.11 -14.35 1.61
N PRO A 53 14.23 -14.55 2.61
CA PRO A 53 12.95 -13.85 2.70
C PRO A 53 13.11 -12.44 3.29
N TRP A 54 13.88 -11.60 2.59
CA TRP A 54 14.30 -10.26 3.02
C TRP A 54 13.15 -9.34 3.44
N TRP A 55 11.96 -9.54 2.87
CA TRP A 55 10.78 -8.75 3.18
C TRP A 55 10.34 -8.90 4.63
N ARG A 56 10.55 -10.06 5.25
CA ARG A 56 10.15 -10.30 6.65
C ARG A 56 10.86 -9.36 7.61
N ALA A 57 12.11 -8.99 7.31
CA ALA A 57 12.89 -8.08 8.14
C ALA A 57 12.35 -6.64 8.10
N ILE A 58 11.67 -6.24 7.02
CA ILE A 58 11.19 -4.87 6.83
C ILE A 58 9.65 -4.74 6.90
N ALA A 59 8.92 -5.86 6.81
CA ALA A 59 7.47 -5.90 6.93
C ALA A 59 7.00 -5.73 8.39
N ALA A 60 7.87 -6.02 9.35
CA ALA A 60 7.58 -5.76 10.75
C ALA A 60 7.23 -4.29 10.94
N ARG A 61 6.01 -4.02 11.45
CA ARG A 61 5.71 -2.67 11.95
C ARG A 61 6.70 -2.35 13.05
N PRO A 62 7.30 -1.15 13.07
CA PRO A 62 7.99 -0.71 14.26
C PRO A 62 7.00 -0.74 15.41
N VAL A 63 7.37 -1.40 16.51
CA VAL A 63 6.68 -1.23 17.77
C VAL A 63 6.98 0.20 18.20
N THR A 64 6.13 1.13 17.79
CA THR A 64 6.08 2.43 18.45
C THR A 64 5.45 2.14 19.80
N GLU A 65 6.28 1.98 20.84
CA GLU A 65 5.80 2.24 22.19
C GLU A 65 5.40 3.72 22.23
N LEU A 66 4.13 4.01 21.93
CA LEU A 66 3.56 5.26 22.40
C LEU A 66 3.61 5.19 23.93
N PRO A 67 4.15 6.21 24.63
CA PRO A 67 3.97 6.28 26.06
C PRO A 67 2.47 6.19 26.33
N ALA A 68 2.08 5.38 27.32
CA ALA A 68 0.69 5.21 27.75
C ALA A 68 0.05 6.59 27.95
N ALA A 69 -0.66 7.05 26.91
CA ALA A 69 -1.39 8.30 26.96
C ALA A 69 -2.64 8.03 27.81
N ALA A 70 -2.51 8.39 29.08
CA ALA A 70 -3.56 8.74 30.02
C ALA A 70 -4.94 8.14 29.75
N GLU A 71 -5.30 7.14 30.55
CA GLU A 71 -6.71 6.89 30.88
C GLU A 71 -7.41 8.22 31.21
N GLY A 72 -8.54 8.47 30.54
CA GLY A 72 -9.49 9.50 30.96
C GLY A 72 -9.57 10.72 30.04
N ALA A 73 -10.18 10.54 28.87
CA ALA A 73 -10.93 11.62 28.23
C ALA A 73 -12.28 11.07 27.79
N ALA A 74 -13.26 11.23 28.67
CA ALA A 74 -14.65 10.86 28.43
C ALA A 74 -15.22 11.61 27.22
N GLU A 75 -15.97 10.89 26.38
CA GLU A 75 -16.78 11.46 25.30
C GLU A 75 -17.80 12.47 25.86
N PRO A 76 -17.95 13.66 25.26
CA PRO A 76 -19.11 14.49 25.54
C PRO A 76 -20.33 13.95 24.80
N ALA A 77 -21.29 13.41 25.55
CA ALA A 77 -22.61 13.07 25.08
C ALA A 77 -23.35 14.31 24.55
N VAL A 78 -23.81 14.24 23.30
CA VAL A 78 -24.69 15.25 22.69
C VAL A 78 -26.16 14.92 23.02
N PRO A 79 -26.93 15.81 23.69
CA PRO A 79 -28.35 15.58 23.87
C PRO A 79 -29.14 16.00 22.62
N ALA A 80 -30.06 15.14 22.21
CA ALA A 80 -31.02 15.36 21.12
C ALA A 80 -32.07 16.42 21.49
N GLY A 81 -32.43 17.26 20.52
CA GLY A 81 -33.53 18.23 20.57
C GLY A 81 -34.13 18.45 19.17
N PRO A 82 -35.41 18.87 19.05
CA PRO A 82 -36.35 18.21 18.14
C PRO A 82 -36.52 18.83 16.74
N SER A 83 -37.09 17.97 15.89
CA SER A 83 -37.65 18.17 14.55
C SER A 83 -38.44 19.47 14.37
N GLY A 84 -38.12 20.19 13.29
CA GLY A 84 -38.88 21.31 12.76
C GLY A 84 -38.71 21.42 11.24
N ALA A 85 -39.81 21.23 10.51
CA ALA A 85 -39.91 21.36 9.06
C ALA A 85 -39.83 22.82 8.59
N GLY A 86 -39.27 23.05 7.41
CA GLY A 86 -39.30 24.35 6.73
C GLY A 86 -38.66 24.27 5.35
N ALA A 87 -39.43 24.66 4.34
CA ALA A 87 -39.21 24.33 2.94
C ALA A 87 -38.40 25.37 2.13
N SER A 88 -38.03 24.92 0.92
CA SER A 88 -38.02 25.69 -0.33
C SER A 88 -36.77 26.49 -0.70
N GLY A 89 -36.27 26.22 -1.92
CA GLY A 89 -35.79 27.28 -2.80
C GLY A 89 -34.41 27.09 -3.44
N ALA A 90 -34.42 27.17 -4.77
CA ALA A 90 -33.37 27.70 -5.64
C ALA A 90 -32.18 26.81 -6.05
N THR A 91 -32.39 26.12 -7.16
CA THR A 91 -31.54 26.02 -8.35
C THR A 91 -30.37 27.01 -8.42
N GLY A 92 -29.14 26.49 -8.44
CA GLY A 92 -27.91 27.23 -8.75
C GLY A 92 -27.04 26.48 -9.75
N LYS A 93 -27.17 26.83 -11.03
CA LYS A 93 -26.39 26.32 -12.18
C LYS A 93 -24.95 26.88 -12.10
N ARG A 94 -23.93 26.01 -12.12
CA ARG A 94 -22.51 26.42 -12.25
C ARG A 94 -22.01 26.11 -13.68
N PRO A 95 -21.36 27.05 -14.39
CA PRO A 95 -20.85 26.81 -15.73
C PRO A 95 -19.34 26.46 -15.75
N GLY A 96 -18.91 25.85 -16.85
CA GLY A 96 -17.63 26.17 -17.51
C GLY A 96 -16.43 25.28 -17.19
N ALA A 97 -15.98 24.54 -18.20
CA ALA A 97 -14.71 23.83 -18.27
C ALA A 97 -13.51 24.76 -18.52
N THR A 98 -12.32 24.33 -18.08
CA THR A 98 -10.97 24.52 -18.66
C THR A 98 -10.03 23.64 -17.81
N GLY A 99 -9.17 22.76 -18.32
CA GLY A 99 -8.17 22.98 -19.36
C GLY A 99 -6.83 23.27 -18.68
N GLY A 100 -6.07 22.24 -18.30
CA GLY A 100 -4.75 22.37 -17.68
C GLY A 100 -3.87 21.18 -18.03
N ALA A 101 -2.90 21.41 -18.90
CA ALA A 101 -1.99 20.43 -19.46
C ALA A 101 -0.84 20.09 -18.49
N ASP A 102 -0.41 18.82 -18.51
CA ASP A 102 0.83 18.33 -17.91
C ASP A 102 2.06 18.91 -18.65
N PRO A 103 3.04 19.53 -17.97
CA PRO A 103 4.33 19.78 -18.57
C PRO A 103 5.21 18.51 -18.52
N ALA A 104 5.46 17.96 -19.70
CA ALA A 104 6.46 16.92 -19.95
C ALA A 104 7.87 17.38 -19.50
N MET A 105 8.56 16.53 -18.75
CA MET A 105 9.99 16.68 -18.44
C MET A 105 10.83 15.93 -19.49
N PRO A 106 11.88 16.55 -20.07
CA PRO A 106 12.74 15.89 -21.05
C PRO A 106 13.76 14.95 -20.40
N ILE A 107 13.94 13.77 -21.01
CA ILE A 107 14.96 12.77 -20.66
C ILE A 107 16.29 13.17 -21.32
N PRO A 108 17.41 13.30 -20.58
CA PRO A 108 18.73 13.46 -21.18
C PRO A 108 19.23 12.13 -21.78
N GLN A 109 19.59 12.14 -23.06
CA GLN A 109 20.28 11.04 -23.72
C GLN A 109 21.79 11.13 -23.41
N SER A 110 22.40 10.00 -23.07
CA SER A 110 23.84 9.76 -23.10
C SER A 110 24.08 8.39 -23.71
#